data_AF-A0A957NVM8-F1
#
_entry.id   AF-A0A957NVM8-F1
#
_cell.length_a   1.000
_cell.length_b   1.000
_cell.length_c   1.000
_cell.angle_alpha   90.00
_cell.angle_beta   90.00
_cell.angle_gamma   90.00
#
_symmetry.space_group_name_H-M   'P 1'
#
loop_
_entity.id
_entity.type
_entity.pdbx_description
1 polymer ?
#
loop_
_entity_poly.entity_id
_entity_poly.type
_entity_poly.pdbx_seq_one_letter_code
_entity_poly.pdbx_strand_id
1 'polypeptide(L)'
;HACEYETSWYLFLDQAAVKMELAVPDLLERRTDYTWADLMAGDGPVAFTDDWSRVSNGSGVEGDPRTATVVKGQQYAEEELANLIRFCEQFKAMPTLPRRNYTARGQDENPNYEQ
;
A
#
# COMPACT_ATOMS: atom_id res chain seq x y z
N HIS A 1 -3.46 -6.88 -5.96
CA HIS A 1 -2.12 -7.16 -6.56
C HIS A 1 -2.24 -7.37 -8.08
N ALA A 2 -1.25 -6.93 -8.87
CA ALA A 2 -1.25 -6.87 -10.33
C ALA A 2 -2.56 -6.29 -10.91
N CYS A 3 -3.18 -5.34 -10.19
CA CYS A 3 -4.45 -4.73 -10.54
C CYS A 3 -4.26 -3.48 -11.40
N GLU A 4 -5.33 -2.71 -11.59
CA GLU A 4 -5.31 -1.42 -12.29
C GLU A 4 -4.11 -0.54 -11.92
N TYR A 5 -3.84 -0.41 -10.61
CA TYR A 5 -2.84 0.51 -10.10
C TYR A 5 -1.41 0.11 -10.49
N GLU A 6 -0.98 -1.11 -10.12
CA GLU A 6 0.37 -1.61 -10.43
C GLU A 6 0.59 -1.75 -11.95
N THR A 7 -0.42 -2.22 -12.70
CA THR A 7 -0.32 -2.33 -14.15
C THR A 7 -0.24 -0.94 -14.80
N SER A 8 -0.99 0.06 -14.32
CA SER A 8 -0.90 1.43 -14.85
C SER A 8 0.50 2.01 -14.62
N TRP A 9 1.05 1.81 -13.41
CA TRP A 9 2.42 2.19 -13.08
C TRP A 9 3.45 1.56 -14.02
N TYR A 10 3.35 0.24 -14.25
CA TYR A 10 4.29 -0.46 -15.13
C TYR A 10 4.13 -0.03 -16.60
N LEU A 11 2.90 0.18 -17.07
CA LEU A 11 2.65 0.72 -18.41
C LEU A 11 3.30 2.10 -18.63
N PHE A 12 3.31 2.94 -17.59
CA PHE A 12 3.99 4.24 -17.65
C PHE A 12 5.52 4.11 -17.69
N LEU A 13 6.09 3.17 -16.94
CA LEU A 13 7.55 2.95 -16.91
C LEU A 13 8.08 2.25 -18.17
N ASP A 14 7.42 1.17 -18.59
CA ASP A 14 7.79 0.37 -19.74
C ASP A 14 6.55 -0.32 -20.33
N GLN A 15 5.90 0.36 -21.26
CA GLN A 15 4.71 -0.16 -21.93
C GLN A 15 4.98 -1.47 -22.69
N ALA A 16 6.18 -1.69 -23.22
CA ALA A 16 6.48 -2.87 -24.04
C ALA A 16 6.66 -4.15 -23.20
N ALA A 17 7.01 -4.00 -21.92
CA ALA A 17 7.14 -5.08 -20.96
C ALA A 17 5.79 -5.65 -20.49
N VAL A 18 4.69 -4.89 -20.63
CA VAL A 18 3.35 -5.31 -20.19
C VAL A 18 2.56 -5.91 -21.35
N LYS A 19 2.25 -7.20 -21.26
CA LYS A 19 1.42 -7.94 -22.24
C LYS A 19 -0.05 -7.80 -21.90
N MET A 20 -0.63 -6.64 -22.19
CA MET A 20 -2.03 -6.32 -21.88
C MET A 20 -3.04 -7.29 -22.51
N GLU A 21 -2.69 -7.93 -23.63
CA GLU A 21 -3.48 -8.97 -24.27
C GLU A 21 -3.67 -10.24 -23.41
N LEU A 22 -2.83 -10.43 -22.38
CA LEU A 22 -2.92 -11.52 -21.41
C LEU A 22 -3.61 -11.10 -20.10
N ALA A 23 -4.02 -9.84 -19.97
CA ALA A 23 -4.59 -9.30 -18.75
C ALA A 23 -5.97 -9.93 -18.46
N VAL A 24 -6.09 -10.55 -17.28
CA VAL A 24 -7.33 -11.17 -16.80
C VAL A 24 -7.78 -10.52 -15.49
N PRO A 25 -9.09 -10.25 -15.33
CA PRO A 25 -9.61 -9.79 -14.04
C PRO A 25 -9.67 -10.96 -13.07
N ASP A 26 -9.35 -10.70 -11.82
CA ASP A 26 -9.53 -11.66 -10.74
C ASP A 26 -9.94 -10.94 -9.46
N LEU A 27 -11.26 -10.84 -9.28
CA LEU A 27 -11.86 -10.07 -8.20
C LEU A 27 -12.30 -11.05 -7.11
N LEU A 28 -11.63 -11.00 -5.96
CA LEU A 28 -12.07 -11.76 -4.81
C LEU A 28 -13.42 -11.22 -4.33
N GLU A 29 -14.44 -12.08 -4.33
CA GLU A 29 -15.72 -11.73 -3.71
C GLU A 29 -15.53 -11.50 -2.21
N ARG A 30 -16.23 -10.50 -1.66
CA ARG A 30 -16.21 -10.22 -0.22
C ARG A 30 -16.70 -11.47 0.53
N ARG A 31 -15.79 -12.08 1.29
CA ARG A 31 -16.08 -13.35 1.98
C ARG A 31 -16.85 -13.15 3.28
N THR A 32 -16.58 -12.06 4.00
CA THR A 32 -17.30 -11.70 5.24
C THR A 32 -17.34 -10.18 5.43
N ASP A 33 -18.12 -9.75 6.42
CA ASP A 33 -18.14 -8.34 6.83
C ASP A 33 -16.85 -7.87 7.51
N TYR A 34 -16.07 -8.79 8.06
CA TYR A 34 -14.93 -8.51 8.94
C TYR A 34 -13.56 -8.76 8.29
N THR A 35 -13.51 -9.58 7.25
CA THR A 35 -12.28 -10.00 6.55
C THR A 35 -12.40 -9.63 5.08
N TRP A 36 -11.88 -8.46 4.72
CA TRP A 36 -11.85 -7.92 3.36
C TRP A 36 -10.58 -7.09 3.19
N ALA A 37 -10.19 -6.87 1.93
CA ALA A 37 -9.10 -5.99 1.56
C ALA A 37 -9.61 -5.04 0.47
N ASP A 38 -9.21 -3.78 0.57
CA ASP A 38 -9.49 -2.74 -0.40
C ASP A 38 -8.23 -1.86 -0.55
N LEU A 39 -7.93 -1.45 -1.77
CA LEU A 39 -6.73 -0.68 -2.05
C LEU A 39 -6.70 0.67 -1.32
N MET A 40 -7.86 1.31 -1.15
CA MET A 40 -7.97 2.67 -0.60
C MET A 40 -8.48 2.68 0.84
N ALA A 41 -9.41 1.77 1.17
CA ALA A 41 -10.00 1.68 2.50
C ALA A 41 -9.18 0.80 3.46
N GLY A 42 -8.15 0.09 2.96
CA GLY A 42 -7.29 -0.77 3.76
C GLY A 42 -7.90 -2.16 3.95
N ASP A 43 -7.69 -2.73 5.13
CA ASP A 43 -8.20 -4.04 5.50
C ASP A 43 -9.38 -3.98 6.48
N GLY A 44 -10.16 -5.04 6.49
CA GLY A 44 -11.23 -5.23 7.46
C GLY A 44 -10.70 -5.34 8.90
N PRO A 45 -11.58 -5.25 9.92
CA PRO A 45 -11.21 -5.27 11.33
C PRO A 45 -10.37 -6.49 11.77
N VAL A 46 -10.41 -7.57 11.00
CA VAL A 46 -9.65 -8.78 11.25
C VAL A 46 -8.69 -9.00 10.09
N ALA A 47 -7.39 -8.86 10.37
CA ALA A 47 -6.33 -9.22 9.46
C ALA A 47 -6.37 -10.74 9.18
N PHE A 48 -6.71 -11.09 7.94
CA PHE A 48 -6.76 -12.47 7.47
C PHE A 48 -6.25 -12.55 6.05
N THR A 49 -5.17 -13.30 5.85
CA THR A 49 -4.61 -13.61 4.54
C THR A 49 -4.83 -15.10 4.28
N ASP A 50 -5.70 -15.43 3.33
CA ASP A 50 -5.87 -16.81 2.89
C ASP A 50 -4.66 -17.26 2.03
N ASP A 51 -4.62 -18.54 1.69
CA ASP A 51 -3.69 -19.07 0.70
C ASP A 51 -3.81 -18.31 -0.63
N TRP A 52 -2.68 -17.84 -1.15
CA TRP A 52 -2.62 -17.00 -2.34
C TRP A 52 -3.27 -17.65 -3.56
N SER A 53 -3.18 -18.98 -3.68
CA SER A 53 -3.82 -19.71 -4.77
C SER A 53 -5.35 -19.60 -4.76
N ARG A 54 -5.95 -19.43 -3.58
CA ARG A 54 -7.38 -19.17 -3.39
C ARG A 54 -7.76 -17.70 -3.45
N VAL A 55 -6.84 -16.81 -3.09
CA VAL A 55 -7.05 -15.36 -3.21
C VAL A 55 -7.11 -14.96 -4.68
N SER A 56 -6.16 -15.45 -5.45
CA SER A 56 -5.94 -15.07 -6.86
C SER A 56 -6.47 -16.08 -7.86
N ASN A 57 -7.35 -17.02 -7.44
CA ASN A 57 -7.94 -18.09 -8.26
C ASN A 57 -7.00 -18.76 -9.30
N GLY A 58 -5.69 -18.85 -8.99
CA GLY A 58 -4.65 -19.36 -9.88
C GLY A 58 -4.10 -18.39 -10.94
N SER A 59 -4.69 -17.19 -11.12
CA SER A 59 -4.18 -16.15 -12.02
C SER A 59 -2.96 -15.41 -11.47
N GLY A 60 -2.83 -15.36 -10.14
CA GLY A 60 -1.85 -14.51 -9.45
C GLY A 60 -2.27 -13.04 -9.36
N VAL A 61 -3.39 -12.65 -9.96
CA VAL A 61 -3.96 -11.30 -9.92
C VAL A 61 -4.96 -11.19 -8.76
N GLU A 62 -5.10 -9.99 -8.22
CA GLU A 62 -6.15 -9.59 -7.29
C GLU A 62 -6.57 -8.16 -7.68
N GLY A 63 -7.62 -8.06 -8.51
CA GLY A 63 -8.12 -6.83 -9.12
C GLY A 63 -8.39 -6.98 -10.62
N ASP A 64 -8.62 -5.85 -11.31
CA ASP A 64 -8.79 -5.82 -12.77
C ASP A 64 -7.67 -5.01 -13.45
N PRO A 65 -6.67 -5.65 -14.06
CA PRO A 65 -5.61 -4.95 -14.80
C PRO A 65 -6.08 -4.39 -16.14
N ARG A 66 -7.23 -4.82 -16.69
CA ARG A 66 -7.68 -4.39 -18.03
C ARG A 66 -8.10 -2.92 -18.06
N THR A 67 -8.38 -2.34 -16.90
CA THR A 67 -8.74 -0.92 -16.74
C THR A 67 -7.51 -0.02 -16.58
N ALA A 68 -6.31 -0.59 -16.57
CA ALA A 68 -5.05 0.13 -16.47
C ALA A 68 -4.75 0.95 -17.72
N THR A 69 -4.13 2.11 -17.54
CA THR A 69 -3.68 2.96 -18.66
C THR A 69 -2.37 3.66 -18.32
N VAL A 70 -1.60 4.03 -19.35
CA VAL A 70 -0.38 4.85 -19.21
C VAL A 70 -0.70 6.19 -18.52
N VAL A 71 -1.82 6.83 -18.87
CA VAL A 71 -2.22 8.13 -18.31
C VAL A 71 -2.46 8.04 -16.80
N LYS A 72 -3.17 7.00 -16.34
CA LYS A 72 -3.34 6.75 -14.91
C LYS A 72 -1.99 6.53 -14.22
N GLY A 73 -1.11 5.74 -14.82
CA GLY A 73 0.23 5.47 -14.29
C GLY A 73 1.07 6.73 -14.12
N GLN A 74 1.04 7.63 -15.10
CA GLN A 74 1.70 8.93 -15.01
C GLN A 74 1.14 9.76 -13.85
N GLN A 75 -0.19 9.85 -13.72
CA GLN A 75 -0.84 10.61 -12.63
C GLN A 75 -0.47 10.06 -11.24
N TYR A 76 -0.46 8.73 -11.09
CA TYR A 76 -0.02 8.08 -9.85
C TYR A 76 1.45 8.43 -9.55
N ALA A 77 2.33 8.27 -10.53
CA ALA A 77 3.75 8.55 -10.37
C ALA A 77 4.02 10.01 -9.98
N GLU A 78 3.38 10.98 -10.64
CA GLU A 78 3.56 12.40 -10.34
C GLU A 78 3.17 12.74 -8.89
N GLU A 79 1.98 12.32 -8.46
CA GLU A 79 1.48 12.60 -7.11
C GLU A 79 2.27 11.86 -6.02
N GLU A 80 2.61 10.59 -6.25
CA GLU A 80 3.36 9.79 -5.28
C GLU A 80 4.79 10.28 -5.12
N LEU A 81 5.49 10.59 -6.22
CA LEU A 81 6.84 11.11 -6.15
C LEU A 81 6.87 12.47 -5.47
N ALA A 82 5.92 13.37 -5.78
CA ALA A 82 5.81 14.66 -5.12
C ALA A 82 5.62 14.52 -3.61
N ASN A 83 4.69 13.64 -3.18
CA ASN A 83 4.44 13.40 -1.76
C ASN A 83 5.60 12.69 -1.06
N LEU A 84 6.27 11.74 -1.72
CA LEU A 84 7.44 11.04 -1.16
C LEU A 84 8.63 11.97 -0.97
N ILE A 85 8.90 12.86 -1.94
CA ILE A 85 9.94 13.88 -1.82
C ILE A 85 9.62 14.80 -0.63
N ARG A 86 8.38 15.30 -0.56
CA ARG A 86 7.93 16.15 0.54
C ARG A 86 8.05 15.45 1.90
N PHE A 87 7.69 14.17 1.98
CA PHE A 87 7.89 13.36 3.17
C PHE A 87 9.38 13.27 3.54
N CYS A 88 10.25 12.95 2.58
CA CYS A 88 11.70 12.85 2.82
C CYS A 88 12.29 14.17 3.34
N GLU A 89 11.86 15.32 2.81
CA GLU A 89 12.28 16.63 3.28
C GLU A 89 11.85 16.89 4.73
N GLN A 90 10.57 16.63 5.04
CA GLN A 90 10.04 16.77 6.39
C GLN A 90 10.72 15.81 7.37
N PHE A 91 10.88 14.54 6.97
CA PHE A 91 11.50 13.50 7.77
C PHE A 91 12.95 13.84 8.10
N LYS A 92 13.70 14.33 7.11
CA LYS A 92 15.08 14.80 7.29
C LYS A 92 15.17 16.03 8.20
N ALA A 93 14.16 16.90 8.18
CA ALA A 93 14.10 18.09 9.01
C ALA A 93 13.62 17.82 10.45
N MET A 94 13.08 16.62 10.75
CA MET A 94 12.61 16.30 12.09
C MET A 94 13.76 16.36 13.11
N PRO A 95 13.57 17.07 14.24
CA PRO A 95 14.58 17.13 15.28
C PRO A 95 14.75 15.74 15.91
N THR A 96 16.00 15.31 16.09
CA THR A 96 16.29 14.14 16.92
C THR A 96 16.23 14.56 18.38
N LEU A 97 15.18 14.15 19.08
CA LEU A 97 15.04 14.38 20.51
C LEU A 97 15.83 13.32 21.31
N PRO A 98 16.31 13.65 22.53
CA PRO A 98 16.94 12.67 23.39
C PRO A 98 16.04 11.45 23.61
N ARG A 99 16.64 10.25 23.58
CA ARG A 99 15.92 9.02 23.93
C ARG A 99 15.50 9.09 25.41
N ARG A 100 14.28 8.68 25.69
CA ARG A 100 13.80 8.48 27.07
C ARG A 100 13.77 7.00 27.44
N ASN A 101 14.16 6.69 28.66
CA ASN A 101 14.16 5.37 29.25
C ASN A 101 12.86 5.13 30.02
N TYR A 102 11.86 4.57 29.34
CA TYR A 102 10.59 4.18 29.95
C TYR A 102 10.61 2.79 30.61
N THR A 103 11.79 2.18 30.80
CA THR A 103 11.87 0.92 31.56
C THR A 103 11.62 1.19 33.04
N ALA A 104 11.22 0.16 33.79
CA ALA A 104 11.00 0.27 35.24
C ALA A 104 12.25 0.71 36.06
N ARG A 105 13.44 0.75 35.43
CA ARG A 105 14.70 1.21 36.04
C ARG A 105 15.17 2.55 35.47
N GLY A 106 14.45 3.12 34.52
CA GLY A 106 14.70 4.46 34.01
C GLY A 106 14.53 5.50 35.09
N GLN A 107 15.33 6.56 35.03
CA GLN A 107 15.26 7.71 35.94
C GLN A 107 14.68 8.95 35.22
N ASP A 108 14.24 8.80 33.98
CA ASP A 108 13.72 9.91 33.19
C ASP A 108 12.32 10.28 33.68
N GLU A 109 12.11 11.58 33.92
CA GLU A 109 10.80 12.11 34.34
C GLU A 109 9.74 11.80 33.27
N ASN A 110 8.62 11.22 33.71
CA ASN A 110 7.47 11.02 32.83
C ASN A 110 6.63 12.31 32.84
N PRO A 111 6.52 13.02 31.71
CA PRO A 111 5.78 14.29 31.65
C PRO A 111 4.26 14.15 31.85
N ASN A 112 3.74 12.92 31.89
CA ASN A 112 2.32 12.64 32.05
C ASN A 112 1.94 12.20 33.48
N TYR A 113 2.86 12.14 34.45
CA TYR A 113 2.52 11.79 35.84
C TYR A 113 2.04 12.98 36.69
N GLU A 114 2.18 14.23 36.21
CA GLU A 114 1.69 15.43 36.92
C GLU A 114 0.33 15.95 36.43
N GLN A 115 -0.41 15.17 35.63
CA GLN A 115 -1.77 15.49 35.16
C GLN A 115 -2.83 14.61 35.80
#